data_AF-A0A379LRH4-F1
#
_entry.id   AF-A0A379LRH4-F1
#
_cell.length_a   1.000
_cell.length_b   1.000
_cell.length_c   1.000
_cell.angle_alpha   90.00
_cell.angle_beta   90.00
_cell.angle_gamma   90.00
#
_symmetry.space_group_name_H-M   'P 1'
#
loop_
_entity.id
_entity.type
_entity.pdbx_description
1 polymer ?
#
loop_
_entity_poly.entity_id
_entity_poly.type
_entity_poly.pdbx_seq_one_letter_code
_entity_poly.pdbx_strand_id
1 'polypeptide(L)' 'MKSRTMRAFTFKRYGKSPELGFENVDYPSPAADEILVKVYAVGLNPIDNIIPGGIFKPILHFKLPATLGQ' A
#
# COMPACT_ATOMS: atom_id res chain seq x y z
N MET A 1 -0.56 -18.05 -18.21
CA MET A 1 -0.13 -18.25 -16.80
C MET A 1 -1.14 -17.53 -15.91
N LYS A 2 -1.59 -18.14 -14.80
CA LYS A 2 -2.48 -17.44 -13.86
C LYS A 2 -1.67 -16.36 -13.15
N SER A 3 -2.11 -15.09 -13.19
CA SER A 3 -1.52 -14.06 -12.32
C SER A 3 -1.76 -14.48 -10.87
N ARG A 4 -0.71 -14.45 -10.05
CA ARG A 4 -0.81 -14.71 -8.62
C ARG A 4 -1.01 -13.37 -7.93
N THR A 5 -2.14 -13.20 -7.27
CA THR A 5 -2.48 -11.97 -6.54
C THR A 5 -2.48 -12.19 -5.03
N MET A 6 -2.17 -11.15 -4.27
CA MET A 6 -2.27 -11.09 -2.80
C MET A 6 -3.24 -9.98 -2.37
N ARG A 7 -3.72 -10.03 -1.13
CA ARG A 7 -4.55 -8.96 -0.57
C ARG A 7 -3.69 -7.88 0.08
N ALA A 8 -3.96 -6.62 -0.23
CA ALA A 8 -3.32 -5.46 0.37
C ALA A 8 -4.37 -4.42 0.80
N PHE A 9 -4.13 -3.68 1.87
CA PHE A 9 -4.98 -2.56 2.28
C PHE A 9 -4.50 -1.28 1.58
N THR A 10 -5.38 -0.65 0.80
CA THR A 10 -5.03 0.42 -0.13
C THR A 10 -5.90 1.66 0.03
N PHE A 11 -5.45 2.79 -0.51
CA PHE A 11 -6.26 3.98 -0.76
C PHE A 11 -6.22 4.35 -2.24
N LYS A 12 -7.35 4.78 -2.80
CA LYS A 12 -7.49 5.06 -4.25
C LYS A 12 -7.35 6.53 -4.62
N ARG A 13 -7.55 7.42 -3.66
CA ARG A 13 -7.39 8.86 -3.83
C ARG A 13 -6.99 9.53 -2.53
N TYR A 14 -6.48 10.75 -2.65
CA TYR A 14 -6.21 11.58 -1.49
C TYR A 14 -7.44 12.42 -1.11
N GLY A 15 -7.59 12.73 0.17
CA GLY A 15 -8.59 13.67 0.69
C GLY A 15 -9.48 13.08 1.77
N LYS A 16 -10.63 13.72 2.03
CA LYS A 16 -11.58 13.34 3.11
C LYS A 16 -12.19 11.95 2.94
N SER A 17 -12.29 11.47 1.70
CA SER A 17 -12.83 10.16 1.35
C SER A 17 -11.82 9.43 0.47
N PRO A 18 -10.76 8.84 1.06
CA PRO A 18 -9.65 8.27 0.32
C PRO A 18 -9.94 6.92 -0.35
N GLU A 19 -11.15 6.38 -0.17
CA GLU A 19 -11.57 5.06 -0.63
C GLU A 19 -10.61 3.95 -0.11
N LEU A 20 -10.50 3.86 1.22
CA LEU A 20 -9.71 2.82 1.87
C LEU A 20 -10.39 1.45 1.73
N GLY A 21 -9.60 0.42 1.45
CA GLY A 21 -10.14 -0.95 1.37
C GLY A 21 -9.09 -1.99 0.99
N PHE A 22 -9.47 -3.26 1.13
CA PHE A 22 -8.65 -4.36 0.65
C PHE A 22 -8.80 -4.55 -0.85
N GLU A 23 -7.68 -4.65 -1.56
CA GLU A 23 -7.60 -4.92 -2.99
C GLU A 23 -6.74 -6.16 -3.25
N ASN A 24 -6.99 -6.82 -4.38
CA ASN A 24 -6.08 -7.84 -4.90
C ASN A 24 -5.01 -7.17 -5.75
N VAL A 25 -3.75 -7.27 -5.34
CA VAL A 25 -2.59 -6.74 -6.04
C VAL A 25 -1.71 -7.89 -6.53
N ASP A 26 -0.92 -7.66 -7.57
CA ASP A 26 0.02 -8.68 -8.05
C ASP A 26 1.04 -9.04 -6.96
N TYR A 27 1.46 -10.31 -6.92
CA TYR A 27 2.56 -10.71 -6.06
C TYR A 27 3.85 -9.96 -6.46
N PRO A 28 4.56 -9.35 -5.51
CA PRO A 28 5.81 -8.69 -5.82
C PRO A 28 6.88 -9.71 -6.22
N SER A 29 7.66 -9.35 -7.23
CA SER A 29 8.84 -10.08 -7.68
C SER A 29 10.08 -9.36 -7.14
N PRO A 30 10.76 -9.88 -6.11
CA PRO A 30 11.95 -9.22 -5.57
C PRO A 30 13.08 -9.20 -6.60
N ALA A 31 13.86 -8.11 -6.61
CA ALA A 31 15.15 -8.04 -7.29
C ALA A 31 16.20 -8.94 -6.60
N ALA A 32 17.41 -8.99 -7.16
CA ALA A 32 18.48 -9.87 -6.67
C ALA A 32 18.93 -9.57 -5.22
N ASP A 33 18.72 -8.34 -4.77
CA ASP A 33 19.07 -7.80 -3.46
C ASP A 33 17.87 -7.56 -2.55
N GLU A 34 16.68 -8.04 -2.93
CA GLU A 34 15.45 -7.90 -2.16
C GLU A 34 14.97 -9.25 -1.62
N ILE A 35 14.18 -9.21 -0.54
CA ILE A 35 13.52 -10.39 0.02
C ILE A 35 12.00 -10.24 -0.06
N LEU A 36 11.31 -11.35 -0.34
CA LEU A 36 9.85 -11.40 -0.28
C LEU A 36 9.41 -11.85 1.13
N VAL A 37 8.81 -10.92 1.87
CA VAL A 37 8.31 -11.20 3.22
C VAL A 37 6.83 -11.56 3.20
N LYS A 38 6.48 -12.70 3.79
CA LYS A 38 5.08 -13.04 4.07
C LYS A 38 4.64 -12.38 5.38
N VAL A 39 3.93 -11.27 5.27
CA VAL A 39 3.44 -10.49 6.42
C VAL A 39 2.35 -11.27 7.17
N TYR A 40 2.57 -11.53 8.46
CA TYR A 40 1.59 -12.15 9.37
C TYR A 40 0.76 -11.11 10.12
N ALA A 41 1.41 -10.05 10.58
CA ALA A 41 0.81 -8.91 11.28
C ALA A 41 1.59 -7.63 10.94
N VAL A 42 0.93 -6.49 11.11
CA VAL A 42 1.53 -5.16 10.93
C VAL A 42 1.23 -4.29 12.15
N GLY A 43 2.11 -3.33 12.43
CA GLY A 43 1.83 -2.26 13.39
C GLY A 43 1.01 -1.14 12.74
N LEU A 44 0.13 -0.52 13.51
CA LEU A 44 -0.58 0.69 13.11
C LEU A 44 0.07 1.91 13.75
N ASN A 45 0.27 2.96 12.96
CA ASN A 45 0.90 4.22 13.37
C ASN A 45 -0.01 5.40 13.04
N PRO A 46 0.07 6.54 13.78
CA PRO A 46 -0.72 7.73 13.47
C PRO A 46 -0.59 8.23 12.03
N ILE A 47 0.59 8.08 11.42
CA ILE A 47 0.88 8.51 10.05
C ILE A 47 0.03 7.77 8.99
N ASP A 48 -0.42 6.54 9.28
CA ASP A 48 -1.23 5.75 8.35
C ASP A 48 -2.58 6.42 8.02
N ASN A 49 -3.10 7.21 8.96
CA ASN A 49 -4.33 8.00 8.76
C ASN A 49 -4.06 9.33 8.02
N ILE A 50 -2.83 9.84 8.10
CA ILE A 50 -2.45 11.16 7.55
C ILE A 50 -2.05 11.04 6.08
N ILE A 51 -1.41 9.94 5.68
CA ILE A 51 -0.95 9.70 4.29
C ILE A 51 -2.11 9.84 3.29
N PRO A 52 -3.26 9.16 3.45
CA PRO A 52 -4.39 9.31 2.51
C PRO A 52 -4.99 10.72 2.54
N GLY A 53 -4.78 11.51 3.59
CA GLY A 53 -5.16 12.92 3.63
C GLY A 53 -4.35 13.79 2.65
N GLY A 54 -3.16 13.35 2.24
CA GLY A 54 -2.34 13.99 1.20
C GLY A 54 -1.36 15.04 1.68
N ILE A 55 -1.24 15.27 3.00
CA ILE A 55 -0.25 16.20 3.58
C ILE A 55 1.19 15.80 3.18
N PHE A 56 1.46 14.51 3.07
CA PHE A 56 2.79 13.98 2.72
C PHE A 56 3.08 13.88 1.22
N LYS A 57 2.16 14.28 0.32
CA LYS A 57 2.37 14.23 -1.14
C LYS A 57 3.70 14.83 -1.64
N PRO A 58 4.21 15.96 -1.07
CA PRO A 58 5.46 16.55 -1.55
C PRO A 58 6.72 15.72 -1.24
N ILE A 59 6.61 14.72 -0.34
CA ILE A 59 7.74 13.94 0.17
C ILE A 59 7.57 12.45 -0.17
N LEU A 60 6.34 11.92 -0.04
CA LEU A 60 6.00 10.54 -0.34
C LEU A 60 5.21 10.45 -1.65
N HIS A 61 5.83 9.83 -2.66
CA HIS A 61 5.25 9.70 -4.00
C HIS A 61 4.64 8.31 -4.20
N PHE A 62 3.32 8.23 -4.11
CA PHE A 62 2.58 6.99 -4.34
C PHE A 62 1.93 6.95 -5.72
N LYS A 63 2.01 5.79 -6.39
CA LYS A 63 1.15 5.46 -7.53
C LYS A 63 -0.17 4.89 -7.00
N LEU A 64 -1.29 5.53 -7.35
CA LEU A 64 -2.62 5.11 -6.88
C LEU A 64 -3.23 4.03 -7.78
N PRO A 65 -4.01 3.08 -7.22
CA PRO A 65 -4.21 2.85 -5.79
C PRO A 65 -2.93 2.35 -5.09
N ALA A 66 -2.68 2.85 -3.88
CA ALA A 66 -1.42 2.59 -3.17
C ALA A 66 -1.66 1.78 -1.89
N THR A 67 -0.74 0.87 -1.57
CA THR A 67 -0.78 0.06 -0.34
C THR A 67 -0.29 0.90 0.84
N LEU A 68 -0.98 0.82 1.98
CA LEU A 68 -0.52 1.43 3.24
C LEU A 68 0.46 0.51 3.97
N GLY A 69 1.42 1.11 4.70
CA GLY A 69 2.46 0.38 5.42
C GLY A 69 3.54 -0.22 4.53
N GLN A 70 3.81 0.40 3.37
CA GLN A 70 4.96 0.11 2.51
C GLN A 70 6.26 0.68 3.08
#